data_AF-A0A401PPS5-F1
#
_entry.id   AF-A0A401PPS5-F1
#
_cell.length_a   1.000
_cell.length_b   1.000
_cell.length_c   1.000
_cell.angle_alpha   90.00
_cell.angle_beta   90.00
_cell.angle_gamma   90.00
#
_symmetry.space_group_name_H-M   'P 1'
#
loop_
_entity.id
_entity.type
_entity.pdbx_description
1 polymer ?
#
loop_
_entity_poly.entity_id
_entity_poly.type
_entity_poly.pdbx_seq_one_letter_code
_entity_poly.pdbx_strand_id
1 'polypeptide(L)' 'DDYYDEDDEDDPDTLKDPLYQVDLQAYLTDYLRQFAQQPCYTPFSDHLNEKEKRVLRSIGI' A
#
# COMPACT_ATOMS: atom_id res chain seq x y z
N ASP A 1 25.02 -23.53 -1.99
CA ASP A 1 24.65 -22.19 -2.46
C ASP A 1 23.58 -21.71 -1.48
N ASP A 2 23.99 -21.60 -0.21
CA ASP A 2 23.13 -21.32 0.94
C ASP A 2 23.43 -19.88 1.37
N TYR A 3 23.01 -18.91 0.55
CA TYR A 3 23.27 -17.49 0.81
C TYR A 3 22.13 -16.77 1.56
N TYR A 4 21.15 -17.50 2.10
CA TYR A 4 20.07 -16.91 2.91
C TYR A 4 19.58 -17.89 3.99
N ASP A 5 20.49 -18.39 4.83
CA ASP A 5 20.10 -19.00 6.09
C ASP A 5 20.10 -17.91 7.18
N GLU A 6 18.89 -17.44 7.48
CA GLU A 6 18.38 -17.16 8.83
C GLU A 6 19.40 -16.68 9.91
N ASP A 7 19.78 -15.39 9.90
CA ASP A 7 20.15 -14.62 11.13
C ASP A 7 20.50 -13.14 10.83
N ASP A 8 19.72 -12.45 10.00
CA ASP A 8 19.75 -10.98 10.04
C ASP A 8 18.87 -10.55 11.20
N GLU A 9 19.47 -10.34 12.38
CA GLU A 9 18.86 -9.57 13.47
C GLU A 9 18.12 -8.38 12.83
N ASP A 10 16.79 -8.35 12.92
CA ASP A 10 15.96 -7.28 12.34
C ASP A 10 16.63 -5.93 12.65
N ASP A 11 17.14 -5.25 11.61
CA ASP A 11 17.95 -4.04 11.76
C ASP A 11 17.28 -3.10 12.77
N PRO A 12 17.97 -2.71 13.86
CA PRO A 12 17.37 -1.91 14.93
C PRO A 12 16.85 -0.56 14.43
N ASP A 13 17.31 -0.06 13.27
CA ASP A 13 16.76 1.12 12.62
C ASP A 13 15.48 0.79 11.83
N THR A 14 15.39 -0.41 11.24
CA THR A 14 14.17 -0.93 10.60
C THR A 14 13.06 -1.16 11.64
N LEU A 15 13.37 -1.77 12.78
CA LEU A 15 12.41 -1.96 13.88
C LEU A 15 11.94 -0.66 14.53
N LYS A 16 12.77 0.39 14.48
CA LYS A 16 12.43 1.73 14.98
C LYS A 16 11.69 2.58 13.96
N ASP A 17 11.59 2.13 12.70
CA ASP A 17 10.80 2.83 11.70
C ASP A 17 9.31 2.73 12.10
N PRO A 18 8.63 3.87 12.29
CA PRO A 18 7.19 3.88 12.53
C PRO A 18 6.39 3.13 11.44
N LEU A 19 6.93 3.04 10.22
CA LEU A 19 6.34 2.32 9.09
C LEU A 19 6.47 0.80 9.19
N TYR A 20 7.44 0.27 9.94
CA TYR A 20 7.63 -1.19 10.07
C TYR A 20 6.44 -1.87 10.75
N GLN A 21 5.76 -1.15 11.65
CA GLN A 21 4.57 -1.65 12.33
C GLN A 21 3.27 -1.38 11.56
N VAL A 22 3.34 -0.67 10.43
CA VAL A 22 2.16 -0.32 9.65
C VAL A 22 1.73 -1.53 8.82
N ASP A 23 0.48 -1.95 9.01
CA ASP A 23 -0.18 -2.81 8.04
C ASP A 23 -0.32 -2.03 6.72
N LEU A 24 0.60 -2.31 5.79
CA LEU A 24 0.68 -1.63 4.51
C LEU A 24 -0.61 -1.81 3.70
N GLN A 25 -1.23 -2.99 3.76
CA GLN A 25 -2.46 -3.24 3.02
C GLN A 25 -3.62 -2.41 3.60
N ALA A 26 -3.77 -2.38 4.92
CA ALA A 26 -4.78 -1.57 5.58
C ALA A 26 -4.56 -0.07 5.31
N TYR A 27 -3.32 0.40 5.43
CA TYR A 27 -2.95 1.80 5.22
C TYR A 27 -3.24 2.26 3.79
N LEU A 28 -2.78 1.50 2.79
CA LEU A 28 -3.02 1.83 1.37
C LEU A 28 -4.51 1.77 1.02
N THR A 29 -5.24 0.79 1.56
CA THR A 29 -6.69 0.68 1.35
C THR A 29 -7.41 1.90 1.90
N ASP A 30 -7.07 2.34 3.12
CA ASP A 30 -7.70 3.48 3.74
C ASP A 30 -7.33 4.80 3.04
N TYR A 31 -6.06 4.97 2.68
CA TYR A 31 -5.58 6.10 1.90
C TYR A 31 -6.34 6.23 0.57
N LEU A 32 -6.45 5.14 -0.20
CA LEU A 32 -7.15 5.14 -1.48
C LEU A 32 -8.64 5.45 -1.31
N ARG A 33 -9.29 4.95 -0.25
CA ARG A 33 -10.69 5.28 0.05
C ARG A 33 -10.89 6.75 0.36
N GLN A 34 -10.00 7.34 1.16
CA GLN A 34 -10.03 8.77 1.47
C GLN A 34 -9.74 9.62 0.23
N PHE A 35 -8.77 9.20 -0.59
CA PHE A 35 -8.43 9.88 -1.84
C PHE A 35 -9.59 9.88 -2.83
N ALA A 36 -10.31 8.77 -2.94
CA ALA A 36 -11.46 8.64 -3.83
C ALA A 36 -12.62 9.58 -3.50
N GLN A 37 -12.73 10.04 -2.25
CA GLN A 37 -13.74 11.00 -1.82
C GLN A 37 -13.36 12.44 -2.18
N GLN A 38 -12.11 12.70 -2.55
CA GLN A 38 -11.67 14.04 -2.89
C GLN A 38 -12.22 14.46 -4.27
N PRO A 39 -12.56 15.75 -4.47
CA PRO A 39 -13.10 16.24 -5.74
C PRO A 39 -12.11 16.12 -6.91
N CYS A 40 -10.82 15.93 -6.63
CA CYS A 40 -9.78 15.68 -7.63
C CYS A 40 -9.72 14.22 -8.10
N TYR A 41 -10.46 13.29 -7.48
CA TYR A 41 -10.41 11.88 -7.86
C TYR A 41 -10.96 11.63 -9.27
N THR A 42 -12.00 12.36 -9.69
CA THR A 42 -12.66 12.20 -10.99
C THR A 42 -11.67 12.24 -12.17
N PRO A 43 -10.84 13.29 -12.35
CA PRO A 43 -9.85 13.31 -13.44
C PRO A 43 -8.73 12.28 -13.26
N PHE A 44 -8.41 11.86 -12.02
CA PHE A 44 -7.44 10.79 -11.78
C PHE A 44 -7.97 9.43 -12.21
N SER A 45 -9.25 9.16 -11.97
CA SER A 45 -9.90 7.88 -12.31
C SER A 45 -9.91 7.58 -13.81
N ASP A 46 -9.93 8.63 -14.64
CA ASP A 46 -9.88 8.52 -16.09
C ASP A 46 -8.52 8.01 -16.61
N HIS A 47 -7.45 8.25 -15.87
CA HIS A 47 -6.09 7.82 -16.23
C HIS A 47 -5.78 6.39 -15.79
N LEU A 48 -6.64 5.77 -14.98
CA LEU A 48 -6.44 4.42 -14.50
C LEU A 48 -6.73 3.38 -15.57
N ASN A 49 -5.88 2.36 -15.63
CA ASN A 49 -6.09 1.20 -16.48
C ASN A 49 -7.14 0.24 -15.88
N GLU A 50 -7.62 -0.70 -16.69
CA GLU A 50 -8.68 -1.64 -16.28
C GLU A 50 -8.26 -2.54 -15.10
N LYS A 51 -6.96 -2.83 -14.94
CA LYS A 51 -6.46 -3.63 -13.80
C LYS A 51 -6.53 -2.82 -12.50
N GLU A 52 -6.08 -1.58 -12.53
CA GLU A 52 -6.15 -0.66 -11.38
C GLU A 52 -7.60 -0.40 -10.98
N LYS A 53 -8.48 -0.12 -11.95
CA LYS A 53 -9.92 0.03 -11.70
C LYS A 53 -10.56 -1.21 -11.08
N ARG A 54 -10.08 -2.41 -11.44
CA ARG A 54 -10.56 -3.66 -10.85
C ARG A 54 -10.10 -3.83 -9.41
N VAL A 55 -8.85 -3.45 -9.10
CA VAL A 55 -8.32 -3.46 -7.74
C VAL A 55 -9.09 -2.45 -6.87
N LEU A 56 -9.31 -1.23 -7.36
CA LEU A 56 -10.09 -0.22 -6.64
C LEU A 56 -11.54 -0.68 -6.37
N ARG A 57 -12.19 -1.30 -7.35
CA ARG A 57 -13.50 -1.93 -7.16
C ARG A 57 -13.49 -3.03 -6.09
N SER A 58 -12.41 -3.80 -5.98
CA SER A 58 -12.31 -4.86 -4.97
C SER A 58 -12.20 -4.32 -3.54
N ILE A 59 -11.72 -3.09 -3.37
CA ILE A 59 -11.61 -2.43 -2.05
C ILE A 59 -12.78 -1.47 -1.77
N GLY A 60 -13.79 -1.42 -2.64
CA GLY A 60 -15.03 -0.67 -2.45
C GLY A 60 -14.98 0.79 -2.93
N ILE A 61 -14.11 1.10 -3.90
CA ILE A 61 -13.98 2.40 -4.57
C ILE A 61 -14.56 2.32 -5.98
#